data_AF-W6NEG4-F1
#
_entry.id   AF-W6NEG4-F1
#
_cell.length_a   1.000
_cell.length_b   1.000
_cell.length_c   1.000
_cell.angle_alpha   90.00
_cell.angle_beta   90.00
_cell.angle_gamma   90.00
#
_symmetry.space_group_name_H-M   'P 1'
#
loop_
_entity.id
_entity.type
_entity.pdbx_description
1 polymer ?
#
loop_
_entity_poly.entity_id
_entity_poly.type
_entity_poly.pdbx_seq_one_letter_code
_entity_poly.pdbx_strand_id
1 'polypeptide(L)'
;MEKDLVHHGGLEHREVHNAYGFYQHESTYAGQLARSNGKRRPFVLTRSFFVGSQRTAAVWTGDNKAEWAHLKGTIPMLLSLSSAGFAHVGADVGGFFGNPDEELLVRW
;
A
#
# COMPACT_ATOMS: atom_id res chain seq x y z
N MET A 1 -3.43 11.64 -13.54
CA MET A 1 -4.04 12.92 -13.16
C MET A 1 -3.08 14.01 -13.60
N GLU A 2 -3.58 15.00 -14.33
CA GLU A 2 -2.82 16.09 -14.90
C GLU A 2 -2.23 16.97 -13.80
N LYS A 3 -1.04 17.53 -14.04
CA LYS A 3 -0.26 18.20 -12.99
C LYS A 3 -0.87 19.52 -12.53
N ASP A 4 -1.65 20.15 -13.39
CA ASP A 4 -2.30 21.45 -13.26
C ASP A 4 -3.76 21.37 -12.77
N LEU A 5 -4.27 20.16 -12.48
CA LEU A 5 -5.57 20.06 -11.80
C LEU A 5 -5.51 20.68 -10.41
N VAL A 6 -6.55 21.42 -10.04
CA VAL A 6 -6.62 22.15 -8.78
C VAL A 6 -7.38 21.35 -7.71
N HIS A 7 -6.73 21.13 -6.57
CA HIS A 7 -7.27 20.48 -5.37
C HIS A 7 -7.82 21.53 -4.38
N HIS A 8 -8.38 21.07 -3.26
CA HIS A 8 -8.78 21.94 -2.16
C HIS A 8 -7.62 22.85 -1.72
N GLY A 9 -7.92 24.12 -1.44
CA GLY A 9 -6.93 25.13 -1.08
C GLY A 9 -6.20 25.78 -2.27
N GLY A 10 -6.58 25.46 -3.51
CA GLY A 10 -5.98 26.04 -4.70
C GLY A 10 -4.64 25.40 -5.10
N LEU A 11 -4.30 24.27 -4.49
CA LEU A 11 -3.06 23.54 -4.76
C LEU A 11 -3.15 22.79 -6.09
N GLU A 12 -2.11 22.87 -6.90
CA GLU A 12 -1.99 22.04 -8.10
C GLU A 12 -1.70 20.59 -7.73
N HIS A 13 -2.16 19.65 -8.56
CA HIS A 13 -1.96 18.23 -8.31
C HIS A 13 -0.48 17.85 -8.19
N ARG A 14 0.43 18.55 -8.90
CA ARG A 14 1.87 18.33 -8.77
C ARG A 14 2.41 18.51 -7.36
N GLU A 15 1.75 19.32 -6.53
CA GLU A 15 2.17 19.63 -5.16
C GLU A 15 1.75 18.52 -4.19
N VAL A 16 0.66 17.81 -4.51
CA VAL A 16 0.00 16.87 -3.59
C VAL A 16 -0.06 15.44 -4.10
N HIS A 17 0.46 15.14 -5.30
CA HIS A 17 0.34 13.84 -5.97
C HIS A 17 0.63 12.65 -5.04
N ASN A 18 1.78 12.68 -4.36
CA ASN A 18 2.20 11.58 -3.49
C ASN A 18 1.37 11.46 -2.20
N ALA A 19 0.76 12.57 -1.73
CA ALA A 19 -0.08 12.59 -0.54
C ALA A 19 -1.53 12.17 -0.83
N TYR A 20 -1.94 12.10 -2.10
CA TYR A 20 -3.31 11.76 -2.46
C TYR A 20 -3.73 10.38 -1.93
N GLY A 21 -2.89 9.36 -2.15
CA GLY A 21 -3.12 8.01 -1.63
C GLY A 21 -3.16 7.96 -0.10
N PHE A 22 -2.35 8.81 0.56
CA PHE A 22 -2.34 8.94 2.02
C PHE A 22 -3.72 9.37 2.55
N TYR A 23 -4.28 10.44 2.01
CA TYR A 23 -5.59 10.94 2.45
C TYR A 23 -6.74 10.00 2.11
N GLN A 24 -6.64 9.24 1.01
CA GLN A 24 -7.63 8.23 0.66
C GLN A 24 -7.73 7.14 1.74
N HIS A 25 -6.60 6.53 2.13
CA HIS A 25 -6.64 5.45 3.11
C HIS A 25 -6.92 5.98 4.52
N GLU A 26 -6.50 7.20 4.86
CA GLU A 26 -6.82 7.85 6.14
C GLU A 26 -8.33 8.10 6.28
N SER A 27 -8.96 8.63 5.23
CA SER A 27 -10.42 8.83 5.19
C SER A 27 -11.17 7.50 5.33
N THR A 28 -10.65 6.44 4.70
CA THR A 28 -11.22 5.09 4.81
C THR A 28 -11.11 4.57 6.25
N TYR A 29 -9.94 4.71 6.88
CA TYR A 29 -9.72 4.33 8.28
C TYR A 29 -10.67 5.08 9.23
N ALA A 30 -10.84 6.39 9.03
CA ALA A 30 -11.75 7.21 9.82
C ALA A 30 -13.22 6.75 9.68
N GLY A 31 -13.67 6.44 8.45
CA GLY A 31 -15.02 5.91 8.22
C GLY A 31 -15.25 4.55 8.89
N GLN A 32 -14.25 3.68 8.87
CA GLN A 32 -14.27 2.38 9.56
C GLN A 32 -14.38 2.53 11.08
N LEU A 33 -13.67 3.50 11.65
CA LEU A 33 -13.75 3.81 13.07
C LEU A 33 -15.14 4.37 13.44
N ALA A 34 -15.64 5.32 12.64
CA ALA A 34 -16.93 5.98 12.84
C ALA A 34 -18.09 4.98 12.83
N ARG A 35 -18.15 4.05 11.85
CA ARG A 35 -19.22 3.04 11.79
C ARG A 35 -19.25 2.09 12.99
N SER A 36 -18.18 2.03 13.77
CA SER A 36 -18.09 1.22 14.99
C SER A 36 -18.20 2.03 16.27
N ASN A 37 -18.45 3.34 16.19
CA ASN A 37 -18.36 4.27 17.32
C ASN A 37 -17.03 4.14 18.07
N GLY A 38 -15.93 3.97 17.34
CA GLY A 38 -14.60 3.82 17.93
C GLY A 38 -14.29 2.47 18.58
N LYS A 39 -15.23 1.51 18.56
CA LYS A 39 -15.09 0.25 19.31
C LYS A 39 -14.24 -0.81 18.61
N ARG A 40 -14.08 -0.72 17.28
CA ARG A 40 -13.33 -1.72 16.50
C ARG A 40 -12.18 -1.04 15.77
N ARG A 41 -10.98 -1.64 15.90
CA ARG A 41 -9.80 -1.21 15.14
C ARG A 41 -10.03 -1.47 13.65
N PRO A 42 -9.87 -0.47 12.78
CA PRO A 42 -9.96 -0.67 11.34
C PRO A 42 -8.83 -1.55 10.79
N PHE A 43 -9.12 -2.19 9.66
CA PHE A 43 -8.12 -2.76 8.78
C PHE A 43 -8.32 -2.17 7.38
N VAL A 44 -7.26 -1.59 6.83
CA VAL A 44 -7.24 -0.98 5.50
C VAL A 44 -5.92 -1.37 4.84
N LEU A 45 -6.00 -1.92 3.63
CA LEU A 45 -4.84 -2.17 2.78
C LEU A 45 -4.79 -1.07 1.70
N THR A 46 -3.62 -0.48 1.47
CA THR A 46 -3.42 0.55 0.45
C THR A 46 -2.24 0.25 -0.47
N ARG A 47 -2.37 0.66 -1.74
CA ARG A 47 -1.29 0.55 -2.74
C ARG A 47 -0.44 1.82 -2.80
N SER A 48 -1.09 2.97 -2.74
CA SER A 48 -0.43 4.28 -2.71
C SER A 48 -0.37 4.79 -1.27
N PHE A 49 0.80 5.25 -0.87
CA PHE A 49 1.10 5.65 0.50
C PHE A 49 2.14 6.77 0.53
N PHE A 50 2.25 7.44 1.67
CA PHE A 50 3.22 8.50 1.93
C PHE A 50 3.72 8.42 3.37
N VAL A 51 4.68 9.26 3.76
CA VAL A 51 5.17 9.28 5.15
C VAL A 51 4.01 9.45 6.13
N GLY A 52 3.92 8.57 7.13
CA GLY A 52 2.82 8.56 8.10
C GLY A 52 1.71 7.55 7.80
N SER A 53 1.66 6.96 6.61
CA SER A 53 0.66 5.95 6.23
C SER A 53 0.65 4.71 7.15
N GLN A 54 1.77 4.40 7.83
CA GLN A 54 1.86 3.30 8.79
C GLN A 54 0.89 3.41 9.98
N ARG A 55 0.32 4.60 10.23
CA ARG A 55 -0.64 4.81 11.33
C ARG A 55 -2.02 4.22 11.04
N THR A 56 -2.39 4.07 9.77
CA THR A 56 -3.79 3.79 9.39
C THR A 56 -3.96 2.75 8.29
N ALA A 57 -2.87 2.23 7.70
CA ALA A 57 -2.98 1.20 6.67
C ALA A 57 -1.81 0.20 6.70
N ALA A 58 -2.12 -1.02 6.24
CA ALA A 58 -1.15 -1.96 5.71
C ALA A 58 -0.81 -1.57 4.26
N VAL A 59 0.38 -1.92 3.80
CA VAL A 59 0.85 -1.65 2.43
C VAL A 59 1.25 -2.94 1.73
N TRP A 60 0.97 -3.07 0.44
CA TRP A 60 1.58 -4.13 -0.37
C TRP A 60 2.32 -3.57 -1.58
N THR A 61 3.26 -4.35 -2.11
CA THR A 61 4.17 -3.93 -3.20
C THR A 61 3.51 -3.81 -4.57
N GLY A 62 2.20 -4.00 -4.66
CA GLY A 62 1.47 -3.95 -5.92
C GLY A 62 1.71 -5.19 -6.79
N ASP A 63 1.47 -4.97 -8.08
CA ASP A 63 1.27 -6.00 -9.09
C ASP A 63 2.61 -6.69 -9.50
N ASN A 64 3.07 -7.66 -8.70
CA ASN A 64 4.26 -8.47 -8.97
C ASN A 64 3.95 -9.65 -9.94
N LYS A 65 4.96 -10.42 -10.34
CA LYS A 65 4.79 -11.56 -11.27
C LYS A 65 5.15 -12.86 -10.60
N ALA A 66 4.48 -13.94 -11.00
CA ALA A 66 4.70 -15.32 -10.60
C ALA A 66 6.06 -15.89 -11.06
N GLU A 67 7.16 -15.28 -10.63
CA GLU A 67 8.53 -15.58 -11.05
C GLU A 67 9.49 -15.59 -9.84
N TRP A 68 10.48 -16.49 -9.83
CA TRP A 68 11.50 -16.57 -8.76
C TRP A 68 12.22 -15.24 -8.49
N ALA A 69 12.47 -14.45 -9.53
CA ALA A 69 13.10 -13.14 -9.40
C ALA A 69 12.23 -12.16 -8.60
N HIS A 70 10.91 -12.22 -8.77
CA HIS A 70 9.95 -11.40 -8.01
C HIS A 70 9.82 -11.89 -6.56
N LEU A 71 9.76 -13.21 -6.32
CA LEU A 71 9.83 -13.77 -4.96
C LEU A 71 11.08 -13.27 -4.23
N LYS A 72 12.26 -13.42 -4.83
CA LYS A 72 13.52 -12.92 -4.27
C LYS A 72 13.49 -11.40 -4.05
N GLY A 73 12.85 -10.65 -4.95
CA GLY A 73 12.70 -9.20 -4.87
C GLY A 73 11.81 -8.72 -3.72
N THR A 74 10.91 -9.56 -3.20
CA THR A 74 10.04 -9.19 -2.07
C THR A 74 10.86 -8.85 -0.83
N ILE A 75 11.88 -9.65 -0.49
CA ILE A 75 12.70 -9.47 0.72
C ILE A 75 13.30 -8.06 0.83
N PRO A 76 14.11 -7.57 -0.14
CA PRO A 76 14.68 -6.23 -0.04
C PRO A 76 13.62 -5.12 -0.09
N MET A 77 12.52 -5.30 -0.83
CA MET A 77 11.44 -4.31 -0.87
C MET A 77 10.75 -4.17 0.49
N LEU A 78 10.36 -5.29 1.11
CA LEU A 78 9.69 -5.28 2.41
C LEU A 78 10.59 -4.78 3.53
N LEU A 79 11.88 -5.15 3.50
CA LEU A 79 12.87 -4.63 4.45
C LEU A 79 13.06 -3.12 4.27
N SER A 80 13.12 -2.61 3.04
CA SER A 80 13.27 -1.16 2.80
C SER A 80 12.10 -0.36 3.37
N LEU A 81 10.87 -0.83 3.19
CA LEU A 81 9.68 -0.21 3.76
C LEU A 81 9.68 -0.30 5.29
N SER A 82 10.06 -1.47 5.83
CA SER A 82 10.14 -1.69 7.28
C SER A 82 11.17 -0.76 7.94
N SER A 83 12.35 -0.61 7.33
CA SER A 83 13.39 0.32 7.78
C SER A 83 12.95 1.80 7.65
N ALA A 84 12.05 2.11 6.71
CA ALA A 84 11.44 3.43 6.57
C ALA A 84 10.24 3.66 7.52
N GLY A 85 9.94 2.73 8.43
CA GLY A 85 8.90 2.86 9.45
C GLY A 85 7.57 2.19 9.12
N PHE A 86 7.49 1.42 8.04
CA PHE A 86 6.30 0.67 7.64
C PHE A 86 6.39 -0.79 8.03
N ALA A 87 5.92 -1.12 9.24
CA ALA A 87 6.00 -2.50 9.75
C ALA A 87 4.95 -3.45 9.12
N HIS A 88 3.79 -2.94 8.71
CA HIS A 88 2.71 -3.77 8.17
C HIS A 88 2.74 -3.79 6.65
N VAL A 89 3.68 -4.55 6.09
CA VAL A 89 3.96 -4.64 4.66
C VAL A 89 3.88 -6.07 4.14
N GLY A 90 3.57 -6.24 2.86
CA GLY A 90 3.55 -7.55 2.21
C GLY A 90 3.69 -7.48 0.69
N ALA A 91 3.81 -8.64 0.08
CA ALA A 91 3.77 -8.83 -1.37
C ALA A 91 2.80 -9.98 -1.67
N ASP A 92 2.25 -10.03 -2.89
CA ASP A 92 1.29 -11.07 -3.25
C ASP A 92 1.99 -12.44 -3.30
N VAL A 93 1.54 -13.37 -2.46
CA VAL A 93 2.01 -14.75 -2.41
C VAL A 93 1.56 -15.47 -3.68
N GLY A 94 2.48 -16.12 -4.38
CA GLY A 94 2.25 -16.72 -5.70
C GLY A 94 2.38 -15.76 -6.88
N GLY A 95 2.39 -14.45 -6.64
CA GLY A 95 2.52 -13.41 -7.66
C GLY A 95 1.18 -13.00 -8.28
N PHE A 96 1.02 -11.71 -8.59
CA PHE A 96 -0.21 -11.16 -9.15
C PHE A 96 -0.41 -11.56 -10.62
N PHE A 97 0.64 -11.45 -11.44
CA PHE A 97 0.59 -11.82 -12.85
C PHE A 97 1.19 -13.19 -13.12
N GLY A 98 0.51 -13.99 -13.95
CA GLY A 98 0.97 -15.31 -14.37
C GLY A 98 0.45 -16.42 -13.46
N ASN A 99 0.97 -17.64 -13.68
CA ASN A 99 0.64 -18.81 -12.87
C ASN A 99 1.96 -19.42 -12.38
N PRO A 100 2.26 -19.41 -11.07
CA PRO A 100 3.47 -20.06 -10.56
C PRO A 100 3.36 -21.57 -10.73
N ASP A 101 4.51 -22.24 -10.91
CA ASP A 101 4.54 -23.68 -10.72
C ASP A 101 4.36 -24.04 -9.23
N GLU A 102 4.13 -25.32 -8.95
CA GLU A 102 3.86 -25.79 -7.60
C GLU A 102 5.01 -25.49 -6.63
N GLU A 103 6.26 -25.60 -7.09
CA GLU A 103 7.43 -25.34 -6.26
C GLU A 103 7.50 -23.87 -5.88
N LEU A 104 7.35 -22.97 -6.86
CA LEU A 104 7.37 -21.54 -6.63
C LEU A 104 6.24 -21.11 -5.69
N LEU A 105 5.02 -21.64 -5.84
CA LEU A 105 3.90 -21.31 -4.97
C LEU A 105 4.14 -21.78 -3.52
N VAL A 106 4.73 -22.96 -3.33
CA VAL A 106 5.05 -23.49 -2.00
C VAL A 106 6.19 -22.71 -1.33
N ARG A 107 7.13 -22.16 -2.11
CA ARG A 107 8.26 -21.38 -1.59
C ARG A 107 7.94 -19.92 -1.30
N TRP A 108 6.89 -19.39 -1.91
CA TRP A 108 6.48 -18.00 -1.73
C TRP A 108 5.99 -17.72 -0.32
#